data_AF-A0A7C4WHV5-F1
#
_entry.id   AF-A0A7C4WHV5-F1
#
_cell.length_a   1.000
_cell.length_b   1.000
_cell.length_c   1.000
_cell.angle_alpha   90.00
_cell.angle_beta   90.00
_cell.angle_gamma   90.00
#
_symmetry.space_group_name_H-M   'P 1'
#
loop_
_entity.id
_entity.type
_entity.pdbx_description
1 polymer ?
#
loop_
_entity_poly.entity_id
_entity_poly.type
_entity_poly.pdbx_seq_one_letter_code
_entity_poly.pdbx_strand_id
1 'polypeptide(L)'
;MQFELLISLISLMLVVTLFIYVYRVSRKLGLLLQAVRGRTIAKMLATLKSGGRRRKRYMVFELVSSKEVSAGLLEYEVRSAFKKLFGEVHLARAALSIQYFNNQLNIGVIKYSHTYRYKVLAALGVTRRVGDAKVMVIPLRTTGSLRRALRYVKKMEVGVVR
;
A
#
# COMPACT_ATOMS: atom_id res chain seq x y z
N MET A 1 -63.35 40.12 22.64
CA MET A 1 -62.76 39.46 23.83
C MET A 1 -62.72 37.93 23.70
N GLN A 2 -63.84 37.23 23.45
CA GLN A 2 -63.83 35.75 23.35
C GLN A 2 -62.97 35.20 22.18
N PHE A 3 -62.99 35.86 21.01
CA PHE A 3 -62.16 35.45 19.86
C PHE A 3 -60.66 35.61 20.09
N GLU A 4 -60.23 36.67 20.78
CA GLU A 4 -58.80 36.90 21.08
C GLU A 4 -58.25 35.87 22.07
N LEU A 5 -59.06 35.46 23.05
CA LEU A 5 -58.72 34.38 23.98
C LEU A 5 -58.60 33.02 23.28
N LEU A 6 -59.41 32.79 22.24
CA LEU A 6 -59.37 31.54 21.48
C LEU A 6 -58.11 31.48 20.60
N ILE A 7 -57.73 32.59 19.98
CA ILE A 7 -56.49 32.68 19.18
C ILE A 7 -55.24 32.49 20.07
N SER A 8 -55.22 33.07 21.27
CA SER A 8 -54.09 32.93 22.20
C SER A 8 -53.96 31.51 22.76
N LEU A 9 -55.07 30.79 22.94
CA LEU A 9 -55.05 29.38 23.33
C LEU A 9 -54.51 28.48 22.21
N ILE A 10 -54.90 28.73 20.96
CA ILE A 10 -54.41 27.97 19.80
C ILE A 10 -52.91 28.20 19.58
N SER A 11 -52.44 29.45 19.70
CA SER A 11 -51.02 29.76 19.55
C SER A 11 -50.18 29.09 20.63
N LEU A 12 -50.68 29.06 21.87
CA LEU A 12 -50.02 28.36 22.98
C LEU A 12 -49.91 26.84 22.72
N MET A 13 -50.99 26.21 22.24
CA MET A 13 -50.98 24.77 21.92
C MET A 13 -49.98 24.43 20.79
N LEU A 14 -49.86 25.29 19.78
CA LEU A 14 -48.88 25.13 18.69
C LEU A 14 -47.44 25.25 19.18
N VAL A 15 -47.15 26.22 20.06
CA VAL A 15 -45.81 26.39 20.63
C VAL A 15 -45.42 25.17 21.47
N VAL A 16 -46.32 24.66 22.29
CA VAL A 16 -46.05 23.48 23.14
C VAL A 16 -45.77 22.24 22.28
N THR A 17 -46.55 22.01 21.22
CA THR A 17 -46.34 20.86 20.33
C THR A 17 -45.04 20.94 19.55
N LEU A 18 -44.68 22.13 19.03
CA LEU A 18 -43.38 22.37 18.39
C LEU A 18 -42.23 22.15 19.37
N PHE A 19 -42.36 22.66 20.60
CA PHE A 19 -41.34 22.49 21.63
C PHE A 19 -41.09 21.01 21.96
N ILE A 20 -42.16 20.21 22.11
CA ILE A 20 -42.07 18.77 22.33
C ILE A 20 -41.41 18.07 21.12
N TYR A 21 -41.76 18.47 19.90
CA TYR A 21 -41.17 17.92 18.68
C TYR A 21 -39.66 18.18 18.61
N VAL A 22 -39.24 19.43 18.79
CA VAL A 22 -37.82 19.83 18.81
C VAL A 22 -37.07 19.10 19.92
N TYR A 23 -37.65 18.98 21.11
CA TYR A 23 -37.07 18.24 22.22
C TYR A 23 -36.88 16.75 21.90
N ARG A 24 -37.86 16.11 21.24
CA ARG A 24 -37.73 14.70 20.81
C ARG A 24 -36.65 14.52 19.76
N VAL A 25 -36.57 15.42 18.78
CA VAL A 25 -35.58 15.36 17.70
C VAL A 25 -34.16 15.58 18.24
N SER A 26 -33.96 16.59 19.09
CA SER A 26 -32.66 16.89 19.68
C SER A 26 -32.13 15.73 20.54
N ARG A 27 -33.01 15.06 21.29
CA ARG A 27 -32.65 13.89 22.09
C ARG A 27 -32.22 12.69 21.24
N LYS A 28 -32.90 12.41 20.12
CA LYS A 28 -32.50 11.35 19.17
C LYS A 28 -31.17 11.66 18.48
N LEU A 29 -30.96 12.92 18.09
CA LEU A 29 -29.70 13.38 17.50
C LEU A 29 -28.51 13.19 18.45
N GLY A 30 -28.69 13.48 19.75
CA GLY A 30 -27.65 13.26 20.76
C GLY A 30 -27.21 11.79 20.89
N LEU A 31 -28.17 10.86 20.84
CA LEU A 31 -27.89 9.42 20.90
C LEU A 31 -27.18 8.90 19.64
N LEU A 32 -27.57 9.37 18.45
CA LEU A 32 -26.88 9.06 17.20
C LEU A 32 -25.44 9.61 17.18
N LEU A 33 -25.25 10.85 17.64
CA LEU A 33 -23.92 11.46 17.74
C LEU A 33 -23.02 10.72 18.75
N GLN A 34 -23.56 10.22 19.86
CA GLN A 34 -22.81 9.38 20.80
C GLN A 34 -22.43 8.02 20.21
N ALA A 35 -23.31 7.40 19.41
CA ALA A 35 -23.00 6.15 18.69
C ALA A 35 -21.89 6.34 17.66
N VAL A 36 -21.89 7.46 16.93
CA VAL A 36 -20.83 7.81 15.96
C VAL A 36 -19.52 8.21 16.66
N ARG A 37 -19.57 8.84 17.83
CA ARG A 37 -18.39 9.13 18.68
C ARG A 37 -17.81 7.89 19.38
N GLY A 38 -18.40 6.72 19.20
CA GLY A 38 -17.93 5.48 19.81
C GLY A 38 -16.47 5.19 19.45
N ARG A 39 -15.73 4.68 20.45
CA ARG A 39 -14.34 4.19 20.32
C ARG A 39 -14.12 3.28 19.11
N THR A 40 -15.17 2.71 18.53
CA THR A 40 -15.17 1.91 17.30
C THR A 40 -14.67 2.70 16.09
N ILE A 41 -15.14 3.93 15.83
CA ILE A 41 -14.65 4.72 14.69
C ILE A 41 -13.18 5.13 14.94
N ALA A 42 -12.84 5.52 16.17
CA ALA A 42 -11.46 5.83 16.53
C ALA A 42 -10.53 4.61 16.40
N LYS A 43 -10.97 3.42 16.82
CA LYS A 43 -10.24 2.15 16.64
C LYS A 43 -10.15 1.75 15.18
N MET A 44 -11.19 1.97 14.37
CA MET A 44 -11.20 1.64 12.95
C MET A 44 -10.28 2.58 12.17
N LEU A 45 -10.33 3.88 12.45
CA LEU A 45 -9.36 4.87 11.96
C LEU A 45 -7.94 4.56 12.43
N ALA A 46 -7.77 4.18 13.70
CA ALA A 46 -6.47 3.74 14.22
C ALA A 46 -5.98 2.48 13.52
N THR A 47 -6.85 1.51 13.21
CA THR A 47 -6.50 0.26 12.49
C THR A 47 -6.17 0.52 11.01
N LEU A 48 -6.83 1.49 10.38
CA LEU A 48 -6.49 1.97 9.04
C LEU A 48 -5.16 2.73 9.03
N LYS A 49 -4.95 3.61 10.02
CA LYS A 49 -3.70 4.38 10.22
C LYS A 49 -2.53 3.49 10.66
N SER A 50 -2.83 2.45 11.42
CA SER A 50 -1.91 1.40 11.88
C SER A 50 -1.94 0.18 10.97
N GLY A 51 -2.54 0.27 9.77
CA GLY A 51 -2.53 -0.78 8.76
C GLY A 51 -1.09 -1.14 8.50
N GLY A 52 -0.62 -2.19 9.19
CA GLY A 52 0.76 -2.29 9.64
C GLY A 52 1.69 -2.08 8.48
N ARG A 53 2.53 -1.03 8.57
CA ARG A 53 3.49 -0.65 7.52
C ARG A 53 4.08 -1.92 6.92
N ARG A 54 3.62 -2.30 5.73
CA ARG A 54 3.88 -3.65 5.20
C ARG A 54 5.37 -3.86 5.24
N ARG A 55 5.81 -4.86 6.02
CA ARG A 55 7.23 -5.10 6.25
C ARG A 55 7.89 -5.26 4.89
N LYS A 56 8.94 -4.48 4.62
CA LYS A 56 9.68 -4.51 3.37
C LYS A 56 10.70 -5.65 3.39
N ARG A 57 11.03 -6.16 2.21
CA ARG A 57 12.12 -7.11 1.97
C ARG A 57 12.92 -6.64 0.77
N TYR A 58 14.20 -6.97 0.82
CA TYR A 58 15.19 -6.60 -0.19
C TYR A 58 15.86 -7.88 -0.65
N MET A 59 15.68 -8.23 -1.91
CA MET A 59 16.31 -9.39 -2.53
C MET A 59 17.46 -8.92 -3.40
N VAL A 60 18.66 -9.41 -3.09
CA VAL A 60 19.82 -9.31 -3.95
C VAL A 60 19.64 -10.30 -5.09
N PHE A 61 19.91 -9.87 -6.31
CA PHE A 61 19.86 -10.67 -7.51
C PHE A 61 21.08 -10.39 -8.39
N GLU A 62 21.40 -11.35 -9.24
CA GLU A 62 22.34 -11.24 -10.34
C GLU A 62 21.57 -11.27 -11.66
N LEU A 63 22.03 -10.53 -12.65
CA LEU A 63 21.45 -10.48 -13.99
C LEU A 63 22.47 -11.09 -14.96
N VAL A 64 22.07 -12.16 -15.63
CA VAL A 64 22.82 -12.67 -16.78
C VAL A 64 22.16 -12.09 -18.02
N SER A 65 22.89 -11.29 -18.78
CA SER A 65 22.36 -10.63 -19.98
C SER A 65 23.32 -10.77 -21.17
N SER A 66 22.75 -10.85 -22.37
CA SER A 66 23.54 -10.90 -23.62
C SER A 66 24.11 -9.53 -24.03
N LYS A 67 23.59 -8.44 -23.45
CA LYS A 67 23.94 -7.04 -23.73
C LYS A 67 23.83 -6.23 -22.43
N GLU A 68 24.37 -5.02 -22.43
CA GLU A 68 24.12 -4.07 -21.35
C GLU A 68 22.63 -3.75 -21.23
N VAL A 69 22.15 -3.64 -19.99
CA VAL A 69 20.74 -3.38 -19.67
C VAL A 69 20.67 -2.23 -18.70
N SER A 70 19.79 -1.26 -18.96
CA SER A 70 19.56 -0.17 -18.01
C SER A 70 18.67 -0.62 -16.85
N ALA A 71 18.97 -0.13 -15.65
CA ALA A 71 18.19 -0.44 -14.44
C ALA A 71 16.70 -0.08 -14.59
N GLY A 72 16.40 1.03 -15.27
CA GLY A 72 15.03 1.48 -15.52
C GLY A 72 14.25 0.54 -16.44
N LEU A 73 14.87 0.09 -17.54
CA LEU A 73 14.25 -0.88 -18.44
C LEU A 73 14.06 -2.24 -17.76
N LEU A 74 15.05 -2.68 -16.97
CA LEU A 74 14.93 -3.91 -16.18
C LEU A 74 13.76 -3.82 -15.19
N GLU A 75 13.62 -2.70 -14.47
CA GLU A 75 12.50 -2.50 -13.54
C GLU A 75 11.16 -2.52 -14.28
N TYR A 76 11.07 -1.83 -15.42
CA TYR A 76 9.86 -1.81 -16.23
C TYR A 76 9.44 -3.21 -16.65
N GLU A 77 10.37 -4.01 -17.19
CA GLU A 77 10.07 -5.36 -17.67
C GLU A 77 9.72 -6.32 -16.54
N VAL A 78 10.45 -6.27 -15.42
CA VAL A 78 10.12 -7.08 -14.23
C VAL A 78 8.72 -6.73 -13.70
N ARG A 79 8.36 -5.44 -13.65
CA ARG A 79 7.02 -5.01 -13.25
C ARG A 79 5.95 -5.41 -14.26
N SER A 80 6.25 -5.35 -15.55
CA SER A 80 5.37 -5.80 -16.64
C SER A 80 5.10 -7.30 -16.55
N ALA A 81 6.14 -8.11 -16.37
CA ALA A 81 6.03 -9.54 -16.12
C ALA A 81 5.20 -9.85 -14.87
N PHE A 82 5.45 -9.14 -13.77
CA PHE A 82 4.67 -9.27 -12.55
C PHE A 82 3.18 -8.93 -12.77
N LYS A 83 2.89 -7.83 -13.48
CA LYS A 83 1.54 -7.39 -13.82
C LYS A 83 0.83 -8.43 -14.69
N LYS A 84 1.51 -9.01 -15.69
CA LYS A 84 0.94 -10.06 -16.55
C LYS A 84 0.55 -11.30 -15.76
N LEU A 85 1.38 -11.70 -14.78
CA LEU A 85 1.11 -12.88 -13.96
C LEU A 85 0.03 -12.67 -12.89
N PHE A 86 -0.03 -11.48 -12.26
CA PHE A 86 -0.82 -11.27 -11.04
C PHE A 86 -1.77 -10.07 -11.08
N GLY A 87 -1.77 -9.28 -12.14
CA GLY A 87 -2.61 -8.09 -12.29
C GLY A 87 -2.17 -6.87 -11.49
N GLU A 88 -2.85 -5.76 -11.75
CA GLU A 88 -2.51 -4.42 -11.21
C GLU A 88 -2.64 -4.33 -9.68
N VAL A 89 -3.68 -4.95 -9.13
CA VAL A 89 -3.93 -4.93 -7.68
C VAL A 89 -2.76 -5.56 -6.92
N HIS A 90 -2.21 -6.67 -7.42
CA HIS A 90 -1.05 -7.30 -6.80
C HIS A 90 0.23 -6.50 -7.03
N LEU A 91 0.42 -5.88 -8.19
CA LEU A 91 1.58 -5.02 -8.47
C LEU A 91 1.65 -3.84 -7.49
N ALA A 92 0.54 -3.11 -7.34
CA ALA A 92 0.44 -1.99 -6.41
C ALA A 92 0.73 -2.43 -4.96
N ARG A 93 0.15 -3.58 -4.56
CA ARG A 93 0.33 -4.13 -3.21
C ARG A 93 1.74 -4.68 -2.95
N ALA A 94 2.43 -5.18 -3.97
CA ALA A 94 3.78 -5.71 -3.87
C ALA A 94 4.81 -4.61 -3.59
N ALA A 95 4.54 -3.36 -3.97
CA ALA A 95 5.48 -2.23 -3.85
C ALA A 95 6.87 -2.55 -4.44
N LEU A 96 6.86 -3.22 -5.60
CA LEU A 96 8.03 -3.73 -6.31
C LEU A 96 8.85 -2.58 -6.89
N SER A 97 10.15 -2.55 -6.66
CA SER A 97 11.06 -1.56 -7.29
C SER A 97 12.51 -1.99 -7.19
N ILE A 98 13.34 -1.67 -8.16
CA ILE A 98 14.79 -1.86 -8.06
C ILE A 98 15.37 -0.67 -7.29
N GLN A 99 16.11 -0.93 -6.22
CA GLN A 99 16.66 0.11 -5.33
C GLN A 99 18.14 0.37 -5.60
N TYR A 100 18.81 -0.58 -6.23
CA TYR A 100 20.23 -0.54 -6.57
C TYR A 100 20.47 -1.50 -7.71
N PHE A 101 21.30 -1.10 -8.66
CA PHE A 101 21.79 -1.96 -9.73
C PHE A 101 23.17 -1.48 -10.15
N ASN A 102 24.15 -2.38 -10.15
CA ASN A 102 25.49 -2.15 -10.64
C ASN A 102 25.57 -2.74 -12.05
N ASN A 103 25.67 -1.89 -13.09
CA ASN A 103 25.73 -2.34 -14.48
C ASN A 103 27.01 -3.13 -14.80
N GLN A 104 28.13 -2.84 -14.12
CA GLN A 104 29.41 -3.48 -14.41
C GLN A 104 29.43 -4.94 -13.93
N LEU A 105 28.82 -5.19 -12.77
CA LEU A 105 28.77 -6.51 -12.16
C LEU A 105 27.43 -7.22 -12.39
N ASN A 106 26.47 -6.53 -13.01
CA ASN A 106 25.10 -7.01 -13.20
C ASN A 106 24.42 -7.49 -11.91
N ILE A 107 24.74 -6.89 -10.76
CA ILE A 107 24.15 -7.23 -9.46
C ILE A 107 23.20 -6.12 -9.03
N GLY A 108 22.03 -6.49 -8.52
CA GLY A 108 21.02 -5.54 -8.06
C GLY A 108 20.30 -5.93 -6.79
N VAL A 109 19.48 -4.99 -6.31
CA VAL A 109 18.62 -5.17 -5.14
C VAL A 109 17.20 -4.77 -5.49
N ILE A 110 16.28 -5.72 -5.45
CA ILE A 110 14.85 -5.49 -5.64
C ILE A 110 14.13 -5.42 -4.28
N LYS A 111 13.35 -4.36 -4.09
CA LYS A 111 12.47 -4.15 -2.93
C LYS A 111 11.08 -4.67 -3.22
N TYR A 112 10.47 -5.31 -2.25
CA TYR A 112 9.07 -5.74 -2.30
C TYR A 112 8.48 -5.88 -0.87
N SER A 113 7.16 -6.00 -0.78
CA SER A 113 6.44 -6.30 0.46
C SER A 113 6.67 -7.76 0.88
N HIS A 114 6.94 -8.03 2.15
CA HIS A 114 7.39 -9.35 2.63
C HIS A 114 6.50 -10.54 2.24
N THR A 115 5.20 -10.33 2.08
CA THR A 115 4.23 -11.36 1.68
C THR A 115 4.30 -11.75 0.20
N TYR A 116 5.08 -11.03 -0.61
CA TYR A 116 5.12 -11.18 -2.06
C TYR A 116 6.34 -11.94 -2.59
N ARG A 117 7.17 -12.55 -1.71
CA ARG A 117 8.41 -13.24 -2.08
C ARG A 117 8.24 -14.18 -3.28
N TYR A 118 7.30 -15.12 -3.20
CA TYR A 118 7.12 -16.13 -4.25
C TYR A 118 6.58 -15.55 -5.55
N LYS A 119 5.70 -14.55 -5.49
CA LYS A 119 5.22 -13.84 -6.69
C LYS A 119 6.34 -13.07 -7.38
N VAL A 120 7.23 -12.45 -6.59
CA VAL A 120 8.42 -11.79 -7.14
C VAL A 120 9.35 -12.81 -7.79
N LEU A 121 9.63 -13.93 -7.13
CA LEU A 121 10.46 -15.00 -7.72
C LEU A 121 9.88 -15.52 -9.04
N ALA A 122 8.57 -15.74 -9.11
CA ALA A 122 7.90 -16.15 -10.35
C ALA A 122 8.06 -15.10 -11.45
N ALA A 123 7.84 -13.82 -11.14
CA ALA A 123 8.03 -12.72 -12.10
C ALA A 123 9.47 -12.63 -12.62
N LEU A 124 10.47 -12.79 -11.73
CA LEU A 124 11.87 -12.84 -12.13
C LEU A 124 12.16 -14.03 -13.05
N GLY A 125 11.63 -15.21 -12.74
CA GLY A 125 11.84 -16.43 -13.53
C GLY A 125 11.26 -16.39 -14.95
N VAL A 126 10.19 -15.62 -15.17
CA VAL A 126 9.58 -15.43 -16.51
C VAL A 126 10.13 -14.21 -17.26
N THR A 127 10.88 -13.34 -16.60
CA THR A 127 11.51 -12.18 -17.25
C THR A 127 12.70 -12.67 -18.08
N ARG A 128 12.49 -12.87 -19.39
CA ARG A 128 13.49 -13.45 -20.31
C ARG A 128 14.07 -12.45 -21.31
N ARG A 129 13.47 -11.28 -21.46
CA ARG A 129 13.97 -10.22 -22.33
C ARG A 129 13.82 -8.86 -21.67
N VAL A 130 14.79 -7.98 -21.92
CA VAL A 130 14.71 -6.57 -21.60
C VAL A 130 15.15 -5.78 -22.83
N GLY A 131 14.18 -5.15 -23.50
CA GLY A 131 14.39 -4.67 -24.87
C GLY A 131 14.87 -5.82 -25.77
N ASP A 132 16.01 -5.62 -26.43
CA ASP A 132 16.61 -6.63 -27.32
C ASP A 132 17.58 -7.59 -26.61
N ALA A 133 17.83 -7.41 -25.31
CA ALA A 133 18.72 -8.27 -24.54
C ALA A 133 17.97 -9.51 -24.05
N LYS A 134 18.52 -10.71 -24.29
CA LYS A 134 18.08 -11.92 -23.59
C LYS A 134 18.64 -11.85 -22.17
N VAL A 135 17.77 -12.04 -21.17
CA VAL A 135 18.14 -11.93 -19.77
C VAL A 135 17.67 -13.13 -18.93
N MET A 136 18.37 -13.36 -17.82
CA MET A 136 17.93 -14.23 -16.74
C MET A 136 18.23 -13.54 -15.40
N VAL A 137 17.20 -13.34 -14.57
CA VAL A 137 17.35 -12.73 -13.25
C VAL A 137 17.45 -13.81 -12.19
N ILE A 138 18.61 -13.93 -11.56
CA ILE A 138 18.95 -14.98 -10.60
C ILE A 138 18.85 -14.42 -9.18
N PRO A 139 17.86 -14.84 -8.37
CA PRO A 139 17.73 -14.37 -6.99
C PRO A 139 18.79 -15.02 -6.10
N LEU A 140 19.57 -14.22 -5.37
CA LEU A 140 20.67 -14.71 -4.53
C LEU A 140 20.27 -14.78 -3.05
N ARG A 141 19.78 -13.66 -2.49
CA ARG A 141 19.50 -13.58 -1.05
C ARG A 141 18.45 -12.55 -0.71
N THR A 142 17.56 -12.86 0.23
CA THR A 142 16.60 -11.90 0.79
C THR A 142 17.06 -11.39 2.16
N THR A 143 16.88 -10.10 2.41
CA THR A 143 17.19 -9.44 3.68
C THR A 143 16.04 -8.52 4.13
N GLY A 144 16.04 -8.15 5.40
CA GLY A 144 15.04 -7.26 5.98
C GLY A 144 15.32 -5.76 5.78
N SER A 145 16.55 -5.38 5.44
CA SER A 145 16.97 -3.98 5.32
C SER A 145 17.88 -3.75 4.12
N LEU A 146 17.73 -2.59 3.47
CA LEU A 146 18.55 -2.20 2.32
C LEU A 146 20.04 -2.22 2.65
N ARG A 147 20.43 -1.68 3.82
CA ARG A 147 21.82 -1.67 4.28
C ARG A 147 22.43 -3.06 4.37
N ARG A 148 21.66 -4.08 4.79
CA ARG A 148 22.14 -5.47 4.83
C ARG A 148 22.26 -6.06 3.43
N ALA A 149 21.31 -5.77 2.53
CA ALA A 149 21.40 -6.18 1.13
C ALA A 149 22.65 -5.59 0.44
N LEU A 150 22.90 -4.30 0.59
CA LEU A 150 24.07 -3.62 0.01
C LEU A 150 25.40 -4.15 0.56
N ARG A 151 25.46 -4.56 1.84
CA ARG A 151 26.65 -5.26 2.36
C ARG A 151 26.90 -6.60 1.68
N TYR A 152 25.84 -7.34 1.33
CA TYR A 152 25.99 -8.57 0.55
C TYR A 152 26.51 -8.29 -0.85
N VAL A 153 25.96 -7.26 -1.52
CA VAL A 153 26.45 -6.81 -2.82
C VAL A 153 27.95 -6.51 -2.71
N LYS A 154 28.36 -5.59 -1.83
CA LYS A 154 29.77 -5.22 -1.65
C LYS A 154 30.70 -6.42 -1.39
N LYS A 155 30.24 -7.42 -0.62
CA LYS A 155 31.01 -8.64 -0.37
C LYS A 155 31.20 -9.46 -1.65
N MET A 156 30.20 -9.51 -2.53
CA MET A 156 30.34 -10.16 -3.84
C MET A 156 31.26 -9.38 -4.76
N GLU A 157 31.21 -8.04 -4.76
CA GLU A 157 32.13 -7.22 -5.57
C GLU A 157 33.59 -7.53 -5.24
N VAL A 158 33.93 -7.67 -3.95
CA VAL A 158 35.29 -8.01 -3.51
C VAL A 158 35.69 -9.45 -3.84
N GLY A 159 34.71 -10.37 -3.91
CA GLY A 159 34.96 -11.78 -4.23
C GLY A 159 35.17 -12.06 -5.71
N VAL A 160 34.64 -11.21 -6.60
CA VAL A 160 34.78 -11.32 -8.07
C VAL A 160 36.08 -10.69 -8.58
N VAL A 161 36.69 -9.78 -7.81
CA VAL A 161 37.95 -9.09 -8.15
C VAL A 161 39.20 -9.89 -7.72
N ARG A 162 39.04 -11.15 -7.28
CA ARG A 162 40.12 -12.10 -7.01
C ARG A 162 40.09 -13.22 -8.02
#